data_AF-A0A382KD06-F1
#
_entry.id   AF-A0A382KD06-F1
#
_cell.length_a   1.000
_cell.length_b   1.000
_cell.length_c   1.000
_cell.angle_alpha   90.00
_cell.angle_beta   90.00
_cell.angle_gamma   90.00
#
_symmetry.space_group_name_H-M   'P 1'
#
loop_
_entity.id
_entity.type
_entity.pdbx_description
1 polymer ?
#
loop_
_entity_poly.entity_id
_entity_poly.type
_entity_poly.pdbx_seq_one_letter_code
_entity_poly.pdbx_strand_id
1 'polypeptide(L)'
;VDTDDDEYCLSNIFNTYYVDEDGDDLGGALANDYLCSDDADASWELNNNDNDDACTSNLYADYCVDSDGDDHADAITATDICTDHAGSYFASGDDCAVDTDDDEYCLSNTFNTYYVDEDLDDLGGALANDYLCSDDADASWELNNNDNDDACNSNEYQDWCADTDEDGQGGALTNDDLCTDDTGDEGSVTNCTDADDACTANDYQDWYTDTDEDGQGSD
;
A
#
# COMPACT_ATOMS: atom_id res chain seq x y z
N VAL A 1 -8.77 25.24 84.50
CA VAL A 1 -9.25 24.00 83.87
C VAL A 1 -8.22 23.73 82.83
N ASP A 2 -7.23 22.96 83.25
CA ASP A 2 -6.19 22.42 82.40
C ASP A 2 -6.65 21.01 82.10
N THR A 3 -7.04 20.80 80.86
CA THR A 3 -6.65 19.64 80.08
C THR A 3 -6.71 20.16 78.66
N ASP A 4 -5.54 20.38 78.06
CA ASP A 4 -5.38 20.26 76.62
C ASP A 4 -6.36 19.20 76.11
N ASP A 5 -7.10 19.54 75.06
CA ASP A 5 -7.71 18.58 74.15
C ASP A 5 -6.55 17.87 73.42
N ASP A 6 -5.64 17.26 74.19
CA ASP A 6 -4.64 16.31 73.71
C ASP A 6 -5.45 15.09 73.32
N GLU A 7 -5.88 15.09 72.07
CA GLU A 7 -6.39 13.98 71.30
C GLU A 7 -5.71 12.68 71.76
N TYR A 8 -6.47 11.89 72.53
CA TYR A 8 -5.92 10.77 73.27
C TYR A 8 -5.61 9.63 72.31
N CYS A 9 -4.33 9.49 71.94
CA CYS A 9 -3.86 8.39 71.10
C CYS A 9 -3.87 7.06 71.87
N LEU A 10 -4.86 6.20 71.63
CA LEU A 10 -5.01 4.90 72.31
C LEU A 10 -3.92 3.91 71.94
N SER A 11 -3.47 3.93 70.69
CA SER A 11 -2.36 3.09 70.21
C SER A 11 -1.01 3.50 70.79
N ASN A 12 -0.86 4.76 71.18
CA ASN A 12 0.42 5.40 71.51
C ASN A 12 1.47 5.25 70.37
N ILE A 13 1.01 5.23 69.12
CA ILE A 13 1.82 5.19 67.91
C ILE A 13 1.54 6.46 67.11
N PHE A 14 2.60 7.21 66.81
CA PHE A 14 2.54 8.40 65.98
C PHE A 14 3.42 8.19 64.75
N ASN A 15 2.90 8.52 63.58
CA ASN A 15 3.62 8.38 62.32
C ASN A 15 3.52 9.66 61.48
N THR A 16 4.38 9.71 60.47
CA THR A 16 4.27 10.59 59.32
C THR A 16 3.44 9.87 58.25
N TYR A 17 2.44 10.54 57.71
CA TYR A 17 1.51 10.04 56.69
C TYR A 17 1.62 10.89 55.43
N TYR A 18 1.50 10.23 54.28
CA TYR A 18 1.50 10.81 52.95
C TYR A 18 0.16 10.50 52.28
N VAL A 19 -0.32 11.40 51.42
CA VAL A 19 -1.56 11.18 50.65
C VAL A 19 -1.30 10.08 49.62
N ASP A 20 -2.29 9.22 49.42
CA ASP A 20 -2.40 8.27 48.31
C ASP A 20 -3.68 8.65 47.53
N GLU A 21 -3.53 9.44 46.46
CA GLU A 21 -4.65 9.99 45.70
C GLU A 21 -5.27 8.99 44.71
N ASP A 22 -4.49 8.05 44.19
CA ASP A 22 -4.93 7.09 43.16
C ASP A 22 -5.19 5.66 43.70
N GLY A 23 -4.83 5.39 44.95
CA GLY A 23 -5.16 4.19 45.70
C GLY A 23 -4.25 2.99 45.42
N ASP A 24 -2.97 3.22 45.11
CA ASP A 24 -1.99 2.18 44.79
C ASP A 24 -1.13 1.72 45.98
N ASP A 25 -1.43 2.22 47.18
CA ASP A 25 -0.70 2.02 48.44
C ASP A 25 0.71 2.67 48.45
N LEU A 26 1.00 3.60 47.53
CA LEU A 26 2.17 4.48 47.55
C LEU A 26 1.73 5.88 47.95
N GLY A 27 2.45 6.45 48.90
CA GLY A 27 2.18 7.82 49.32
C GLY A 27 3.06 8.81 48.58
N GLY A 28 2.50 9.97 48.20
CA GLY A 28 3.22 11.08 47.59
C GLY A 28 3.35 12.28 48.52
N ALA A 29 2.41 13.23 48.44
CA ALA A 29 2.52 14.48 49.19
C ALA A 29 2.32 14.28 50.71
N LEU A 30 3.08 15.01 51.54
CA LEU A 30 2.94 14.92 53.01
C LEU A 30 1.52 15.30 53.45
N ALA A 31 0.79 14.35 54.03
CA ALA A 31 -0.53 14.58 54.62
C ALA A 31 -0.41 15.13 56.04
N ASN A 32 0.39 14.48 56.90
CA ASN A 32 0.63 14.90 58.28
C ASN A 32 1.95 14.34 58.81
N ASP A 33 2.75 15.14 59.52
CA ASP A 33 4.08 14.73 60.02
C ASP A 33 4.09 14.15 61.45
N TYR A 34 2.94 14.16 62.14
CA TYR A 34 2.85 13.66 63.51
C TYR A 34 1.40 13.41 63.92
N LEU A 35 0.80 12.34 63.38
CA LEU A 35 -0.57 11.97 63.69
C LEU A 35 -0.64 10.66 64.46
N CYS A 36 -1.57 10.56 65.40
CA CYS A 36 -1.89 9.30 66.05
C CYS A 36 -2.39 8.30 65.02
N SER A 37 -1.93 7.05 65.10
CA SER A 37 -2.37 6.00 64.17
C SER A 37 -3.87 5.70 64.22
N ASP A 38 -4.55 6.08 65.31
CA ASP A 38 -5.99 5.88 65.48
C ASP A 38 -6.82 6.87 64.66
N ASP A 39 -6.22 7.99 64.25
CA ASP A 39 -6.86 9.10 63.53
C ASP A 39 -6.44 9.19 62.05
N ALA A 40 -5.64 8.22 61.58
CA ALA A 40 -5.18 8.16 60.19
C ALA A 40 -6.36 7.97 59.23
N ASP A 41 -6.37 8.74 58.14
CA ASP A 41 -7.31 8.52 57.04
C ASP A 41 -6.93 7.24 56.28
N ALA A 42 -7.92 6.58 55.67
CA ALA A 42 -7.70 5.38 54.87
C ALA A 42 -7.05 5.70 53.51
N SER A 43 -7.05 6.96 53.10
CA SER A 43 -6.40 7.47 51.88
C SER A 43 -4.94 7.91 52.12
N TRP A 44 -4.33 7.51 53.24
CA TRP A 44 -2.98 7.92 53.61
C TRP A 44 -2.05 6.74 53.89
N GLU A 45 -0.83 6.86 53.38
CA GLU A 45 0.19 5.84 53.46
C GLU A 45 1.39 6.24 54.33
N LEU A 46 2.12 5.24 54.82
CA LEU A 46 3.29 5.41 55.68
C LEU A 46 4.61 5.57 54.90
N ASN A 47 4.53 5.73 53.58
CA ASN A 47 5.66 5.81 52.69
C ASN A 47 5.56 7.06 51.80
N ASN A 48 6.70 7.53 51.29
CA ASN A 48 6.78 8.62 50.31
C ASN A 48 7.48 8.09 49.06
N ASN A 49 6.82 7.12 48.43
CA ASN A 49 7.37 6.41 47.27
C ASN A 49 6.64 6.74 45.98
N ASP A 50 5.65 7.62 46.04
CA ASP A 50 4.93 8.10 44.86
C ASP A 50 5.44 9.46 44.41
N ASN A 51 6.06 9.51 43.23
CA ASN A 51 6.51 10.78 42.66
C ASN A 51 5.41 11.52 41.91
N ASP A 52 4.32 10.84 41.57
CA ASP A 52 3.15 11.35 40.87
C ASP A 52 1.92 10.58 41.33
N ASP A 53 1.32 11.07 42.41
CA ASP A 53 0.17 10.51 43.15
C ASP A 53 -1.09 10.27 42.31
N ALA A 54 -1.08 10.67 41.04
CA ALA A 54 -2.14 10.41 40.07
C ALA A 54 -1.79 9.23 39.12
N CYS A 55 -0.64 8.58 39.34
CA CYS A 55 -0.07 7.52 38.54
C CYS A 55 0.29 6.27 39.38
N THR A 56 -0.61 5.28 39.37
CA THR A 56 -0.59 4.06 40.22
C THR A 56 0.59 3.12 39.95
N SER A 57 1.46 3.49 39.02
CA SER A 57 2.61 2.70 38.59
C SER A 57 3.94 3.42 38.77
N ASN A 58 3.97 4.75 38.89
CA ASN A 58 5.18 5.57 38.76
C ASN A 58 5.98 5.29 37.46
N LEU A 59 5.32 4.71 36.44
CA LEU A 59 5.91 4.36 35.16
C LEU A 59 5.41 5.32 34.09
N TYR A 60 6.33 5.73 33.22
CA TYR A 60 6.06 6.68 32.14
C TYR A 60 6.51 6.11 30.80
N ALA A 61 5.77 6.47 29.77
CA ALA A 61 6.07 6.12 28.39
C ALA A 61 5.68 7.24 27.43
N ASP A 62 6.22 7.15 26.22
CA ASP A 62 5.83 7.98 25.10
C ASP A 62 4.79 7.22 24.25
N TYR A 63 3.79 7.93 23.76
CA TYR A 63 2.63 7.39 23.07
C TYR A 63 2.37 8.08 21.74
N CYS A 64 1.70 7.36 20.85
CA CYS A 64 1.22 7.82 19.56
C CYS A 64 -0.27 7.52 19.40
N VAL A 65 -0.86 8.10 18.37
CA VAL A 65 -2.23 7.88 17.95
C VAL A 65 -2.22 7.22 16.56
N ASP A 66 -3.39 6.83 16.12
CA ASP A 66 -3.70 6.44 14.74
C ASP A 66 -4.66 7.54 14.25
N SER A 67 -4.16 8.45 13.42
CA SER A 67 -4.90 9.66 13.04
C SER A 67 -5.91 9.41 11.92
N ASP A 68 -5.57 8.56 10.96
CA ASP A 68 -6.39 8.25 9.80
C ASP A 68 -7.37 7.09 10.05
N GLY A 69 -7.12 6.29 11.09
CA GLY A 69 -7.95 5.22 11.61
C GLY A 69 -7.69 3.86 10.96
N ASP A 70 -6.53 3.65 10.35
CA ASP A 70 -6.21 2.46 9.54
C ASP A 70 -5.52 1.31 10.30
N ASP A 71 -5.46 1.42 11.63
CA ASP A 71 -4.77 0.50 12.54
C ASP A 71 -3.23 0.48 12.39
N HIS A 72 -2.62 1.54 11.83
CA HIS A 72 -1.18 1.81 11.92
C HIS A 72 -0.89 3.04 12.77
N ALA A 73 0.27 3.05 13.43
CA ALA A 73 0.58 4.09 14.41
C ALA A 73 1.43 5.21 13.80
N ASP A 74 0.94 6.43 13.94
CA ASP A 74 1.68 7.66 13.67
C ASP A 74 2.96 7.76 14.52
N ALA A 75 3.75 8.80 14.24
CA ALA A 75 4.83 9.22 15.13
C ALA A 75 4.36 9.54 16.56
N ILE A 76 5.30 9.47 17.52
CA ILE A 76 5.06 9.86 18.92
C ILE A 76 4.48 11.27 19.00
N THR A 77 3.29 11.40 19.58
CA THR A 77 2.58 12.68 19.77
C THR A 77 2.46 13.12 21.22
N ALA A 78 2.62 12.20 22.18
CA ALA A 78 2.60 12.47 23.61
C ALA A 78 3.81 11.85 24.29
N THR A 79 4.53 12.62 25.11
CA THR A 79 5.75 12.18 25.77
C THR A 79 5.64 12.22 27.28
N ASP A 80 6.32 11.32 27.96
CA ASP A 80 6.42 11.27 29.43
C ASP A 80 5.03 11.21 30.09
N ILE A 81 4.17 10.31 29.60
CA ILE A 81 2.81 10.12 30.09
C ILE A 81 2.78 8.91 31.02
N CYS A 82 2.10 9.06 32.15
CA CYS A 82 1.85 7.97 33.08
C CYS A 82 1.22 6.75 32.37
N THR A 83 1.76 5.56 32.60
CA THR A 83 1.34 4.36 31.85
C THR A 83 -0.09 3.91 32.12
N ASP A 84 -0.70 4.39 33.20
CA ASP A 84 -2.12 4.17 33.51
C ASP A 84 -3.06 4.74 32.44
N HIS A 85 -2.57 5.72 31.67
CA HIS A 85 -3.31 6.37 30.61
C HIS A 85 -3.12 5.69 29.25
N ALA A 86 -2.44 4.54 29.19
CA ALA A 86 -2.15 3.82 27.95
C ALA A 86 -3.39 3.58 27.08
N GLY A 87 -4.56 3.33 27.69
CA GLY A 87 -5.81 3.12 26.96
C GLY A 87 -6.38 4.36 26.24
N SER A 88 -5.77 5.53 26.41
CA SER A 88 -6.14 6.76 25.69
C SER A 88 -5.37 6.94 24.38
N TYR A 89 -4.43 6.06 24.10
CA TYR A 89 -3.51 6.12 22.96
C TYR A 89 -3.55 4.82 22.17
N PHE A 90 -3.03 4.86 20.95
CA PHE A 90 -3.05 3.73 20.04
C PHE A 90 -1.88 2.78 20.30
N ALA A 91 -0.66 3.31 20.36
CA ALA A 91 0.57 2.55 20.61
C ALA A 91 1.59 3.37 21.43
N SER A 92 2.73 2.75 21.75
CA SER A 92 3.79 3.37 22.54
C SER A 92 5.18 2.96 22.12
N GLY A 93 6.16 3.81 22.42
CA GLY A 93 7.58 3.53 22.19
C GLY A 93 7.90 3.15 20.73
N ASP A 94 8.52 1.97 20.55
CA ASP A 94 8.95 1.47 19.25
C ASP A 94 7.78 0.99 18.35
N ASP A 95 6.58 0.82 18.92
CA ASP A 95 5.37 0.48 18.16
C ASP A 95 4.73 1.73 17.50
N CYS A 96 5.31 2.92 17.71
CA CYS A 96 4.95 4.16 17.04
C CYS A 96 5.77 4.38 15.75
N ALA A 97 5.29 5.27 14.89
CA ALA A 97 5.88 5.60 13.58
C ALA A 97 6.03 4.36 12.68
N VAL A 98 5.03 3.48 12.71
CA VAL A 98 4.95 2.28 11.87
C VAL A 98 4.05 2.49 10.66
N ASP A 99 3.24 3.54 10.67
CA ASP A 99 2.49 3.99 9.50
C ASP A 99 3.43 4.57 8.44
N THR A 100 3.16 4.23 7.18
CA THR A 100 3.87 4.75 6.02
C THR A 100 3.37 6.15 5.63
N ASP A 101 2.08 6.44 5.84
CA ASP A 101 1.47 7.73 5.50
C ASP A 101 0.34 8.11 6.47
N ASP A 102 0.72 8.82 7.55
CA ASP A 102 -0.16 9.29 8.63
C ASP A 102 -1.42 10.10 8.19
N ASP A 103 -1.49 10.53 6.92
CA ASP A 103 -2.61 11.33 6.38
C ASP A 103 -3.62 10.51 5.56
N GLU A 104 -3.32 9.25 5.18
CA GLU A 104 -4.10 8.47 4.20
C GLU A 104 -4.41 7.04 4.67
N TYR A 105 -5.70 6.80 4.98
CA TYR A 105 -6.22 5.52 5.44
C TYR A 105 -5.77 4.34 4.55
N CYS A 106 -4.93 3.44 5.07
CA CYS A 106 -4.45 2.27 4.35
C CYS A 106 -4.19 1.03 5.23
N LEU A 107 -5.20 0.17 5.38
CA LEU A 107 -5.09 -1.06 6.19
C LEU A 107 -3.87 -1.95 5.85
N SER A 108 -3.50 -2.05 4.57
CA SER A 108 -2.35 -2.82 4.10
C SER A 108 -1.00 -2.15 4.36
N ASN A 109 -0.99 -0.86 4.70
CA ASN A 109 0.20 -0.02 4.92
C ASN A 109 1.21 -0.17 3.77
N THR A 110 0.67 -0.33 2.56
CA THR A 110 1.45 -0.61 1.36
C THR A 110 0.93 0.26 0.24
N PHE A 111 1.77 1.18 -0.21
CA PHE A 111 1.48 2.08 -1.32
C PHE A 111 2.26 1.68 -2.55
N ASN A 112 1.58 1.68 -3.69
CA ASN A 112 2.17 1.31 -4.97
C ASN A 112 1.86 2.34 -6.06
N THR A 113 2.64 2.25 -7.13
CA THR A 113 2.32 2.84 -8.42
C THR A 113 1.60 1.80 -9.27
N TYR A 114 0.48 2.19 -9.87
CA TYR A 114 -0.38 1.36 -10.70
C TYR A 114 -0.47 1.91 -12.13
N TYR A 115 -0.58 1.00 -13.09
CA TYR A 115 -0.76 1.27 -14.51
C TYR A 115 -2.07 0.63 -14.97
N VAL A 116 -2.76 1.25 -15.92
CA VAL A 116 -4.00 0.72 -16.50
C VAL A 116 -3.66 -0.53 -17.31
N ASP A 117 -4.51 -1.54 -17.21
CA ASP A 117 -4.55 -2.73 -18.05
C ASP A 117 -5.92 -2.74 -18.76
N GLU A 118 -5.97 -2.16 -19.96
CA GLU A 118 -7.21 -1.95 -20.72
C GLU A 118 -7.77 -3.25 -21.33
N ASP A 119 -6.92 -4.22 -21.67
CA ASP A 119 -7.32 -5.47 -22.33
C ASP A 119 -7.23 -6.74 -21.46
N LEU A 120 -6.79 -6.58 -20.21
CA LEU A 120 -6.79 -7.57 -19.13
C LEU A 120 -5.82 -8.73 -19.38
N ASP A 121 -4.60 -8.42 -19.80
CA ASP A 121 -3.52 -9.37 -20.07
C ASP A 121 -2.46 -9.47 -18.95
N ASP A 122 -2.68 -8.78 -17.84
CA ASP A 122 -1.77 -8.62 -16.70
C ASP A 122 -0.49 -7.79 -17.02
N LEU A 123 -0.48 -7.03 -18.12
CA LEU A 123 0.53 -6.05 -18.48
C LEU A 123 -0.06 -4.65 -18.38
N GLY A 124 0.53 -3.82 -17.53
CA GLY A 124 0.08 -2.44 -17.42
C GLY A 124 0.74 -1.54 -18.46
N GLY A 125 0.00 -0.58 -18.99
CA GLY A 125 0.50 0.45 -19.89
C GLY A 125 0.57 1.84 -19.25
N ALA A 126 -0.45 2.67 -19.48
CA ALA A 126 -0.43 4.06 -19.02
C ALA A 126 -0.54 4.19 -17.49
N LEU A 127 0.13 5.18 -16.89
CA LEU A 127 0.06 5.42 -15.44
C LEU A 127 -1.39 5.68 -15.00
N ALA A 128 -1.91 4.83 -14.12
CA ALA A 128 -3.23 4.99 -13.50
C ALA A 128 -3.14 5.89 -12.27
N ASN A 129 -2.24 5.55 -11.34
CA ASN A 129 -1.98 6.31 -10.12
C ASN A 129 -0.53 6.06 -9.67
N ASP A 130 0.20 7.10 -9.26
CA ASP A 130 1.60 6.98 -8.83
C ASP A 130 1.78 6.63 -7.36
N TYR A 131 0.74 6.81 -6.53
CA TYR A 131 0.77 6.53 -5.10
C TYR A 131 -0.64 6.24 -4.59
N LEU A 132 -0.99 4.96 -4.49
CA LEU A 132 -2.28 4.51 -3.98
C LEU A 132 -2.11 3.38 -2.97
N CYS A 133 -2.93 3.40 -1.92
CA CYS A 133 -3.06 2.27 -1.00
C CYS A 133 -3.44 1.00 -1.78
N SER A 134 -2.77 -0.11 -1.47
CA SER A 134 -2.99 -1.37 -2.20
C SER A 134 -4.41 -1.91 -2.06
N ASP A 135 -5.13 -1.52 -1.00
CA ASP A 135 -6.51 -1.94 -0.76
C ASP A 135 -7.52 -1.25 -1.70
N ASP A 136 -7.14 -0.12 -2.28
CA ASP A 136 -7.99 0.69 -3.16
C ASP A 136 -7.70 0.47 -4.66
N ALA A 137 -6.75 -0.40 -4.98
CA ALA A 137 -6.39 -0.70 -6.36
C ALA A 137 -7.57 -1.29 -7.14
N ASP A 138 -7.79 -0.79 -8.36
CA ASP A 138 -8.78 -1.38 -9.27
C ASP A 138 -8.25 -2.71 -9.83
N ALA A 139 -9.16 -3.65 -10.12
CA ALA A 139 -8.80 -4.94 -10.71
C ALA A 139 -8.32 -4.83 -12.17
N SER A 140 -8.55 -3.69 -12.82
CA SER A 140 -8.05 -3.36 -14.16
C SER A 140 -6.69 -2.64 -14.12
N TRP A 141 -5.98 -2.66 -12.99
CA TRP A 141 -4.69 -1.99 -12.84
C TRP A 141 -3.59 -2.96 -12.42
N GLU A 142 -2.40 -2.76 -12.98
CA GLU A 142 -1.23 -3.59 -12.78
C GLU A 142 -0.06 -2.83 -12.15
N LEU A 143 0.83 -3.58 -11.49
CA LEU A 143 2.03 -3.03 -10.82
C LEU A 143 3.23 -2.85 -11.76
N ASN A 144 3.03 -3.09 -13.05
CA ASN A 144 4.07 -3.08 -14.06
C ASN A 144 3.70 -2.12 -15.20
N ASN A 145 4.71 -1.64 -15.92
CA ASN A 145 4.56 -0.81 -17.12
C ASN A 145 5.25 -1.52 -18.28
N ASN A 146 4.67 -2.63 -18.69
CA ASN A 146 5.23 -3.51 -19.70
C ASN A 146 4.40 -3.53 -20.99
N ASP A 147 3.29 -2.82 -21.03
CA ASP A 147 2.45 -2.69 -22.22
C ASP A 147 2.63 -1.34 -22.91
N ASN A 148 3.09 -1.34 -24.15
CA ASN A 148 3.22 -0.10 -24.93
C ASN A 148 1.95 0.21 -25.75
N ASP A 149 1.09 -0.78 -25.97
CA ASP A 149 -0.19 -0.67 -26.65
C ASP A 149 -1.20 -1.51 -25.88
N ASP A 150 -1.80 -0.89 -24.87
CA ASP A 150 -2.74 -1.48 -23.90
C ASP A 150 -3.97 -2.16 -24.54
N ALA A 151 -4.15 -2.04 -25.86
CA ALA A 151 -5.19 -2.74 -26.61
C ALA A 151 -4.69 -4.06 -27.24
N CYS A 152 -3.42 -4.43 -27.05
CA CYS A 152 -2.73 -5.54 -27.68
C CYS A 152 -2.10 -6.52 -26.67
N ASN A 153 -2.91 -7.48 -26.20
CA ASN A 153 -2.54 -8.45 -25.16
C ASN A 153 -1.30 -9.31 -25.46
N SER A 154 -0.93 -9.45 -26.72
CA SER A 154 0.26 -10.21 -27.12
C SER A 154 1.54 -9.39 -27.05
N ASN A 155 1.44 -8.05 -27.17
CA ASN A 155 2.57 -7.17 -27.47
C ASN A 155 3.41 -7.62 -28.69
N GLU A 156 2.81 -8.43 -29.57
CA GLU A 156 3.41 -8.92 -30.80
C GLU A 156 2.70 -8.27 -31.99
N TYR A 157 3.49 -7.83 -32.98
CA TYR A 157 3.00 -7.11 -34.16
C TYR A 157 3.50 -7.77 -35.43
N GLN A 158 2.69 -7.71 -36.48
CA GLN A 158 3.03 -8.23 -37.78
C GLN A 158 2.40 -7.42 -38.91
N ASP A 159 3.06 -7.45 -40.06
CA ASP A 159 2.54 -6.88 -41.30
C ASP A 159 1.50 -7.79 -41.95
N TRP A 160 0.52 -7.17 -42.58
CA TRP A 160 -0.50 -7.83 -43.39
C TRP A 160 -0.48 -7.29 -44.81
N CYS A 161 -0.61 -8.19 -45.78
CA CYS A 161 -0.60 -7.88 -47.20
C CYS A 161 -1.81 -8.48 -47.90
N ALA A 162 -2.36 -7.76 -48.88
CA ALA A 162 -3.48 -8.24 -49.68
C ALA A 162 -3.09 -9.48 -50.47
N ASP A 163 -3.94 -10.50 -50.48
CA ASP A 163 -3.89 -11.67 -51.37
C ASP A 163 -5.00 -11.49 -52.42
N THR A 164 -4.70 -10.73 -53.47
CA THR A 164 -5.73 -10.24 -54.40
C THR A 164 -6.21 -11.33 -55.37
N ASP A 165 -5.39 -12.35 -55.61
CA ASP A 165 -5.70 -13.45 -56.53
C ASP A 165 -5.96 -14.81 -55.84
N GLU A 166 -5.96 -14.83 -54.50
CA GLU A 166 -6.30 -15.96 -53.65
C GLU A 166 -5.32 -17.14 -53.77
N ASP A 167 -4.04 -16.89 -54.06
CA ASP A 167 -2.99 -17.89 -54.14
C ASP A 167 -2.27 -18.16 -52.80
N GLY A 168 -2.54 -17.32 -51.79
CA GLY A 168 -1.96 -17.40 -50.46
C GLY A 168 -0.62 -16.68 -50.31
N GLN A 169 -0.22 -15.82 -51.25
CA GLN A 169 0.94 -14.92 -51.15
C GLN A 169 0.45 -13.47 -51.14
N GLY A 170 0.92 -12.69 -50.18
CA GLY A 170 0.52 -11.30 -50.04
C GLY A 170 1.36 -10.36 -50.91
N GLY A 171 0.71 -9.46 -51.62
CA GLY A 171 1.33 -8.37 -52.37
C GLY A 171 1.51 -7.09 -51.57
N ALA A 172 0.63 -6.12 -51.81
CA ALA A 172 0.73 -4.79 -51.18
C ALA A 172 0.29 -4.81 -49.71
N LEU A 173 0.96 -4.04 -48.85
CA LEU A 173 0.59 -3.86 -47.44
C LEU A 173 -0.85 -3.35 -47.32
N THR A 174 -1.65 -4.04 -46.53
CA THR A 174 -2.98 -3.61 -46.06
C THR A 174 -2.88 -2.96 -44.69
N ASN A 175 -2.10 -3.58 -43.79
CA ASN A 175 -1.80 -3.06 -42.47
C ASN A 175 -0.29 -3.23 -42.18
N ASP A 176 0.29 -2.20 -41.57
CA ASP A 176 1.70 -2.11 -41.18
C ASP A 176 1.76 -2.22 -39.65
N ASP A 177 2.59 -3.12 -39.12
CA ASP A 177 2.75 -3.35 -37.67
C ASP A 177 1.41 -3.48 -36.91
N LEU A 178 0.50 -4.35 -37.37
CA LEU A 178 -0.77 -4.60 -36.69
C LEU A 178 -0.58 -5.61 -35.56
N CYS A 179 -1.23 -5.38 -34.42
CA CYS A 179 -1.26 -6.32 -33.30
C CYS A 179 -1.67 -7.73 -33.78
N THR A 180 -0.95 -8.76 -33.33
CA THR A 180 -1.18 -10.15 -33.76
C THR A 180 -2.50 -10.74 -33.25
N ASP A 181 -3.14 -10.07 -32.29
CA ASP A 181 -4.48 -10.41 -31.81
C ASP A 181 -5.59 -9.99 -32.78
N ASP A 182 -5.27 -9.10 -33.72
CA ASP A 182 -6.14 -8.77 -34.86
C ASP A 182 -5.89 -9.75 -36.03
N THR A 183 -6.95 -10.03 -36.79
CA THR A 183 -6.90 -10.90 -37.96
C THR A 183 -6.60 -10.17 -39.27
N GLY A 184 -6.30 -8.87 -39.23
CA GLY A 184 -6.07 -8.03 -40.40
C GLY A 184 -7.34 -7.81 -41.23
N ASP A 185 -7.18 -7.07 -42.32
CA ASP A 185 -8.26 -6.82 -43.28
C ASP A 185 -8.69 -8.12 -44.01
N GLU A 186 -9.98 -8.24 -44.35
CA GLU A 186 -10.52 -9.41 -45.09
C GLU A 186 -9.76 -9.62 -46.41
N GLY A 187 -9.26 -10.85 -46.62
CA GLY A 187 -8.45 -11.20 -47.80
C GLY A 187 -6.96 -10.85 -47.67
N SER A 188 -6.49 -10.47 -46.47
CA SER A 188 -5.06 -10.28 -46.21
C SER A 188 -4.40 -11.55 -45.67
N VAL A 189 -3.09 -11.67 -45.91
CA VAL A 189 -2.20 -12.72 -45.43
C VAL A 189 -0.94 -12.10 -44.82
N THR A 190 -0.17 -12.87 -44.05
CA THR A 190 1.02 -12.38 -43.31
C THR A 190 2.34 -12.57 -44.04
N ASN A 191 2.30 -12.98 -45.32
CA ASN A 191 3.49 -13.22 -46.14
C ASN A 191 3.55 -12.25 -47.34
N CYS A 192 4.17 -11.10 -47.13
CA CYS A 192 4.34 -10.06 -48.16
C CYS A 192 5.40 -10.42 -49.22
N THR A 193 5.20 -11.53 -49.93
CA THR A 193 6.17 -12.12 -50.85
C THR A 193 5.74 -12.09 -52.32
N ASP A 194 4.52 -11.63 -52.61
CA ASP A 194 4.02 -11.60 -53.97
C ASP A 194 4.48 -10.35 -54.74
N ALA A 195 5.24 -10.57 -55.82
CA ALA A 195 5.69 -9.48 -56.67
C ALA A 195 4.63 -9.05 -57.70
N ASP A 196 3.66 -9.92 -58.01
CA ASP A 196 2.53 -9.66 -58.90
C ASP A 196 1.26 -10.33 -58.42
N ASP A 197 0.72 -9.76 -57.35
CA ASP A 197 -0.54 -10.09 -56.67
C ASP A 197 -1.79 -10.06 -57.58
N ALA A 198 -1.65 -9.71 -58.87
CA ALA A 198 -2.73 -9.83 -59.84
C ALA A 198 -2.74 -11.19 -60.56
N CYS A 199 -1.75 -12.05 -60.36
CA CYS A 199 -1.55 -13.31 -61.05
C CYS A 199 -0.98 -14.37 -60.10
N THR A 200 -1.67 -15.52 -60.01
CA THR A 200 -1.41 -16.60 -59.01
C THR A 200 -0.07 -17.33 -59.18
N ALA A 201 0.86 -16.76 -59.94
CA ALA A 201 2.17 -17.32 -60.25
C ALA A 201 3.19 -16.19 -60.41
N ASN A 202 4.20 -16.21 -59.55
CA ASN A 202 5.40 -15.37 -59.64
C ASN A 202 6.40 -15.82 -60.73
N ASP A 203 6.11 -16.93 -61.41
CA ASP A 203 6.93 -17.46 -62.50
C ASP A 203 6.47 -16.90 -63.85
N TYR A 204 7.12 -15.83 -64.27
CA TYR A 204 6.95 -15.32 -65.63
C TYR A 204 7.77 -16.12 -66.62
N GLN A 205 7.10 -16.61 -67.66
CA GLN A 205 7.77 -17.11 -68.85
C GLN A 205 7.70 -16.09 -69.97
N ASP A 206 8.86 -15.79 -70.56
CA ASP A 206 8.94 -15.07 -71.80
C ASP A 206 8.51 -15.99 -72.95
N TRP A 207 7.43 -15.62 -73.63
CA TRP A 207 6.94 -16.33 -74.81
C TRP A 207 7.52 -15.69 -76.06
N TYR A 208 8.35 -16.44 -76.76
CA TYR A 208 8.90 -16.04 -78.05
C TYR A 208 8.01 -16.56 -79.18
N THR A 209 7.82 -15.74 -80.22
CA THR A 209 7.04 -16.14 -81.39
C THR A 209 7.81 -17.16 -82.23
N ASP A 210 7.34 -18.40 -82.24
CA ASP A 210 7.81 -19.44 -83.16
C ASP A 210 7.34 -19.11 -84.58
N THR A 211 8.18 -18.39 -85.32
CA THR A 211 7.86 -17.88 -86.66
C THR A 211 8.10 -18.95 -87.73
N ASP A 212 8.89 -19.97 -87.43
CA ASP A 212 9.27 -21.06 -88.33
C ASP A 212 8.67 -22.43 -87.98
N GLU A 213 7.80 -22.48 -86.97
CA GLU A 213 7.05 -23.66 -86.49
C GLU A 213 7.95 -24.84 -86.09
N ASP A 214 9.15 -24.54 -85.58
CA ASP A 214 10.17 -25.54 -85.24
C ASP A 214 10.13 -25.99 -83.76
N GLY A 215 9.26 -25.37 -82.97
CA GLY A 215 9.07 -25.65 -81.55
C GLY A 215 10.08 -24.99 -80.62
N GLN A 216 10.88 -24.02 -81.09
CA GLN A 216 11.76 -23.18 -80.26
C GLN A 216 11.44 -21.69 -80.42
N GLY A 217 11.72 -20.93 -79.37
CA GLY A 217 11.54 -19.48 -79.36
C GLY A 217 12.56 -18.76 -80.23
N SER A 218 12.14 -17.71 -80.94
CA SER A 218 13.07 -16.81 -81.65
C SER A 218 13.89 -15.98 -80.65
N ASP A 219 15.23 -16.16 -80.62
CA ASP A 219 16.17 -15.30 -79.88
C ASP A 219 16.16 -13.83 -80.34
#